data_AF-A0AAI9PP46-F1
#
_entry.id   AF-A0AAI9PP46-F1
#
_cell.length_a   1.000
_cell.length_b   1.000
_cell.length_c   1.000
_cell.angle_alpha   90.00
_cell.angle_beta   90.00
_cell.angle_gamma   90.00
#
_symmetry.space_group_name_H-M   'P 1'
#
loop_
_entity.id
_entity.type
_entity.pdbx_description
1 polymer ?
#
loop_
_entity_poly.entity_id
_entity_poly.type
_entity_poly.pdbx_seq_one_letter_code
_entity_poly.pdbx_strand_id
1 'polypeptide(L)'
;MPVLRNSPTSSSRQTGASTPARVAVWLATFILAHGSAVAQVAPKPATAATRAANAAVLKELPFQDRQEFEDAQRGLIAAPDLAEMRAAHGNVGTSLATLRAQVVGKNAPDTVNPSLWRNSQLLANYGLYKVTDRIYQVRSLDLANMTFIQGDTGWIVMDTLSYSETARAAYDLVTKHLGQRPIVAVVFSHSHGDHYAGIRGIVTDAEIQSGKVRIIAPEGFMEEAVSENVIAGNAMSRRAVYMGGAPLPVNPQGRLAAGLGVFAAPGTMSLVPPTDTISKDGQ
;
A
#
# COMPACT_ATOMS: atom_id res chain seq x y z
N MET A 1 -27.71 12.64 -67.63
CA MET A 1 -26.45 11.99 -68.02
C MET A 1 -26.18 10.85 -67.03
N PRO A 2 -26.14 9.59 -67.51
CA PRO A 2 -26.14 8.37 -66.69
C PRO A 2 -24.67 7.89 -66.45
N VAL A 3 -24.34 7.26 -65.31
CA VAL A 3 -24.27 5.79 -65.07
C VAL A 3 -22.85 5.19 -65.07
N LEU A 4 -22.50 4.61 -63.92
CA LEU A 4 -21.86 3.30 -63.65
C LEU A 4 -20.46 2.91 -64.22
N ARG A 5 -19.63 2.48 -63.25
CA ARG A 5 -18.97 1.16 -63.10
C ARG A 5 -17.78 0.71 -63.97
N ASN A 6 -16.86 0.09 -63.23
CA ASN A 6 -16.16 -1.18 -63.46
C ASN A 6 -14.81 -1.17 -64.22
N SER A 7 -13.77 -1.58 -63.47
CA SER A 7 -12.64 -2.44 -63.91
C SER A 7 -13.17 -3.73 -64.58
N PRO A 8 -12.43 -4.45 -65.46
CA PRO A 8 -11.11 -5.07 -65.22
C PRO A 8 -10.17 -4.98 -66.47
N THR A 9 -8.89 -5.38 -66.49
CA THR A 9 -8.42 -6.76 -66.72
C THR A 9 -6.88 -6.87 -66.60
N SER A 10 -6.44 -8.07 -66.20
CA SER A 10 -5.11 -8.69 -66.29
C SER A 10 -4.54 -8.71 -67.74
N SER A 11 -3.24 -8.83 -68.06
CA SER A 11 -2.30 -9.88 -67.62
C SER A 11 -0.84 -9.63 -68.07
N SER A 12 0.08 -10.19 -67.29
CA SER A 12 1.42 -10.77 -67.57
C SER A 12 2.42 -10.13 -68.57
N ARG A 13 3.61 -9.81 -68.04
CA ARG A 13 4.87 -10.50 -68.40
C ARG A 13 5.97 -10.26 -67.36
N GLN A 14 6.56 -11.37 -66.88
CA GLN A 14 7.89 -11.46 -66.24
C GLN A 14 8.96 -10.93 -67.22
N THR A 15 10.12 -10.39 -66.84
CA THR A 15 11.23 -10.99 -66.08
C THR A 15 12.27 -9.89 -65.81
N GLY A 16 13.06 -10.00 -64.74
CA GLY A 16 14.25 -9.16 -64.57
C GLY A 16 14.70 -9.01 -63.12
N ALA A 17 15.43 -10.01 -62.62
CA ALA A 17 16.08 -9.95 -61.33
C ALA A 17 17.16 -8.86 -61.29
N SER A 18 17.13 -7.99 -60.29
CA SER A 18 18.34 -7.39 -59.74
C SER A 18 18.11 -7.08 -58.25
N THR A 19 18.77 -7.86 -57.41
CA THR A 19 18.79 -7.71 -55.96
C THR A 19 19.62 -6.48 -55.61
N PRO A 20 19.10 -5.44 -54.93
CA PRO A 20 19.97 -4.41 -54.40
C PRO A 20 20.69 -4.96 -53.16
N ALA A 21 22.02 -4.98 -53.26
CA ALA A 21 22.93 -5.43 -52.23
C ALA A 21 22.66 -4.72 -50.89
N ARG A 22 22.37 -5.51 -49.86
CA ARG A 22 22.36 -5.05 -48.47
C ARG A 22 23.81 -4.75 -48.05
N VAL A 23 24.19 -3.48 -48.04
CA VAL A 23 25.41 -3.04 -47.35
C VAL A 23 25.15 -3.16 -45.85
N ALA A 24 25.58 -4.26 -45.27
CA ALA A 24 25.61 -4.44 -43.82
C ALA A 24 26.79 -3.63 -43.26
N VAL A 25 26.51 -2.45 -42.72
CA VAL A 25 27.47 -1.70 -41.89
C VAL A 25 27.55 -2.42 -40.55
N TRP A 26 28.63 -3.18 -40.35
CA TRP A 26 28.99 -3.70 -39.03
C TRP A 26 29.58 -2.57 -38.20
N LEU A 27 28.74 -1.87 -37.44
CA LEU A 27 29.18 -1.08 -36.29
C LEU A 27 29.44 -2.05 -35.12
N ALA A 28 30.69 -2.50 -34.99
CA ALA A 28 31.14 -3.15 -33.77
C ALA A 28 31.31 -2.07 -32.68
N THR A 29 30.22 -1.73 -31.99
CA THR A 29 30.28 -0.92 -30.78
C THR A 29 30.71 -1.82 -29.62
N PHE A 30 32.01 -1.82 -29.29
CA PHE A 30 32.47 -2.31 -28.00
C PHE A 30 31.99 -1.34 -26.92
N ILE A 31 30.80 -1.57 -26.38
CA ILE A 31 30.42 -0.99 -25.09
C ILE A 31 31.20 -1.77 -24.05
N LEU A 32 32.37 -1.24 -23.65
CA LEU A 32 32.93 -1.59 -22.35
C LEU A 32 31.95 -1.08 -21.30
N ALA A 33 31.03 -1.94 -20.90
CA ALA A 33 30.24 -1.78 -19.70
C ALA A 33 31.22 -1.83 -18.52
N HIS A 34 31.79 -0.68 -18.17
CA HIS A 34 32.33 -0.45 -16.85
C HIS A 34 31.13 -0.39 -15.91
N GLY A 35 30.59 -1.57 -15.59
CA GLY A 35 29.79 -1.76 -14.40
C GLY A 35 30.68 -1.39 -13.23
N SER A 36 30.64 -0.12 -12.85
CA SER A 36 31.16 0.31 -11.56
C SER A 36 30.28 -0.42 -10.55
N ALA A 37 30.76 -1.56 -10.08
CA ALA A 37 30.23 -2.20 -8.90
C ALA A 37 30.45 -1.19 -7.77
N VAL A 38 29.43 -0.39 -7.49
CA VAL A 38 29.38 0.39 -6.26
C VAL A 38 29.42 -0.66 -5.16
N ALA A 39 30.59 -0.81 -4.53
CA ALA A 39 30.74 -1.71 -3.41
C ALA A 39 29.69 -1.31 -2.37
N GLN A 40 28.69 -2.16 -2.17
CA GLN A 40 27.66 -1.93 -1.18
C GLN A 40 28.36 -2.01 0.19
N VAL A 41 28.68 -0.85 0.76
CA VAL A 41 29.32 -0.78 2.07
C VAL A 41 28.35 -1.40 3.08
N ALA A 42 28.73 -2.54 3.64
CA ALA A 42 27.91 -3.22 4.63
C ALA A 42 27.69 -2.33 5.87
N PRO A 43 26.50 -2.37 6.51
CA PRO A 43 26.26 -1.66 7.75
C PRO A 43 27.27 -2.06 8.83
N LYS A 44 27.69 -1.09 9.65
CA LYS A 44 28.59 -1.33 10.78
C LYS A 44 27.78 -1.69 12.03
N PRO A 45 28.35 -2.47 12.98
CA PRO A 45 27.73 -2.69 14.29
C PRO A 45 27.51 -1.38 15.06
N ALA A 46 26.59 -1.40 16.03
CA ALA A 46 26.38 -0.27 16.94
C ALA A 46 27.65 0.05 17.73
N THR A 47 28.01 1.33 17.80
CA THR A 47 29.17 1.80 18.57
C THR A 47 28.89 1.73 20.08
N ALA A 48 29.93 1.88 20.90
CA ALA A 48 29.75 2.01 22.35
C ALA A 48 28.84 3.19 22.72
N ALA A 49 28.97 4.32 22.01
CA ALA A 49 28.12 5.49 22.21
C ALA A 49 26.66 5.20 21.85
N THR A 50 26.39 4.52 20.72
CA THR A 50 25.04 4.11 20.32
C THR A 50 24.39 3.18 21.34
N ARG A 51 25.14 2.18 21.84
CA ARG A 51 24.65 1.27 22.89
C ARG A 51 24.32 2.01 24.18
N ALA A 52 25.18 2.93 24.60
CA ALA A 52 24.93 3.76 25.78
C ALA A 52 23.65 4.62 25.63
N ALA A 53 23.44 5.22 24.45
CA ALA A 53 22.24 5.98 24.15
C ALA A 53 20.97 5.11 24.19
N ASN A 54 20.99 3.92 23.58
CA ASN A 54 19.85 3.00 23.64
C ASN A 54 19.58 2.50 25.07
N ALA A 55 20.63 2.23 25.84
CA ALA A 55 20.48 1.83 27.24
C ALA A 55 19.93 2.95 28.14
N ALA A 56 20.16 4.22 27.80
CA ALA A 56 19.57 5.36 28.51
C ALA A 56 18.04 5.41 28.31
N VAL A 57 17.56 5.17 27.08
CA VAL A 57 16.11 5.12 26.78
C VAL A 57 15.38 4.09 27.64
N LEU A 58 15.99 2.92 27.88
CA LEU A 58 15.41 1.88 28.75
C LEU A 58 15.21 2.34 30.21
N LYS A 59 15.95 3.36 30.66
CA LYS A 59 15.85 3.93 32.01
C LYS A 59 14.87 5.10 32.08
N GLU A 60 14.62 5.77 30.96
CA GLU A 60 13.79 6.97 30.88
C GLU A 60 12.31 6.65 30.65
N LEU A 61 11.99 5.56 29.96
CA LEU A 61 10.62 5.19 29.59
C LEU A 61 10.10 3.99 30.39
N PRO A 62 8.78 3.91 30.65
CA PRO A 62 8.18 2.85 31.46
C PRO A 62 7.99 1.55 30.64
N PHE A 63 9.08 0.85 30.29
CA PHE A 63 9.01 -0.40 29.50
C PHE A 63 8.27 -1.56 30.19
N GLN A 64 8.09 -1.49 31.51
CA GLN A 64 7.26 -2.42 32.27
C GLN A 64 5.76 -2.23 32.01
N ASP A 65 5.35 -1.06 31.51
CA ASP A 65 3.97 -0.82 31.11
C ASP A 65 3.68 -1.55 29.78
N ARG A 66 2.78 -2.52 29.89
CA ARG A 66 2.38 -3.41 28.80
C ARG A 66 0.93 -3.22 28.35
N GLN A 67 0.24 -2.19 28.81
CA GLN A 67 -1.17 -1.95 28.45
C GLN A 67 -1.38 -1.91 26.93
N GLU A 68 -0.51 -1.24 26.18
CA GLU A 68 -0.64 -1.15 24.72
C GLU A 68 -0.55 -2.52 24.02
N PHE A 69 0.14 -3.50 24.60
CA PHE A 69 0.14 -4.85 24.04
C PHE A 69 -1.18 -5.57 24.28
N GLU A 70 -1.82 -5.34 25.43
CA GLU A 70 -3.15 -5.87 25.72
C GLU A 70 -4.19 -5.23 24.80
N ASP A 71 -4.16 -3.90 24.66
CA ASP A 71 -5.05 -3.15 23.78
C ASP A 71 -4.86 -3.52 22.30
N ALA A 72 -3.62 -3.74 21.87
CA ALA A 72 -3.31 -4.22 20.53
C ALA A 72 -3.79 -5.67 20.26
N GLN A 73 -4.13 -6.45 21.29
CA GLN A 73 -4.69 -7.81 21.12
C GLN A 73 -6.19 -7.87 21.36
N ARG A 74 -6.73 -6.90 22.10
CA ARG A 74 -8.14 -6.85 22.48
C ARG A 74 -9.05 -6.95 21.25
N GLY A 75 -10.01 -7.87 21.33
CA GLY A 75 -11.03 -8.06 20.31
C GLY A 75 -10.55 -8.76 19.04
N LEU A 76 -9.36 -9.38 19.01
CA LEU A 76 -8.92 -10.18 17.86
C LEU A 76 -9.96 -11.26 17.50
N ILE A 77 -10.45 -11.21 16.27
CA ILE A 77 -11.36 -12.21 15.69
C ILE A 77 -10.55 -13.23 14.88
N ALA A 78 -9.65 -12.74 14.03
CA ALA A 78 -8.85 -13.58 13.16
C ALA A 78 -7.53 -12.89 12.77
N ALA A 79 -6.42 -13.64 12.84
CA ALA A 79 -5.15 -13.27 12.24
C ALA A 79 -4.94 -14.17 11.00
N PRO A 80 -5.02 -13.65 9.77
CA PRO A 80 -4.93 -14.47 8.58
C PRO A 80 -3.52 -15.07 8.42
N ASP A 81 -3.44 -16.22 7.75
CA ASP A 81 -2.16 -16.72 7.27
C ASP A 81 -1.66 -15.78 6.16
N LEU A 82 -0.47 -15.20 6.35
CA LEU A 82 0.09 -14.22 5.42
C LEU A 82 0.56 -14.87 4.11
N ALA A 83 0.90 -16.16 4.10
CA ALA A 83 1.25 -16.88 2.88
C ALA A 83 0.00 -17.17 2.05
N GLU A 84 -1.11 -17.56 2.67
CA GLU A 84 -2.41 -17.70 2.00
C GLU A 84 -2.91 -16.36 1.43
N MET A 85 -2.83 -15.29 2.24
CA MET A 85 -3.22 -13.95 1.81
C MET A 85 -2.40 -13.47 0.61
N ARG A 86 -1.09 -13.74 0.62
CA ARG A 86 -0.20 -13.45 -0.50
C ARG A 86 -0.58 -14.28 -1.75
N ALA A 87 -0.89 -15.55 -1.57
CA ALA A 87 -1.33 -16.40 -2.69
C ALA A 87 -2.64 -15.90 -3.33
N ALA A 88 -3.58 -15.39 -2.53
CA ALA A 88 -4.86 -14.88 -2.99
C ALA A 88 -4.81 -13.44 -3.55
N HIS A 89 -3.93 -12.58 -3.02
CA HIS A 89 -3.95 -11.14 -3.28
C HIS A 89 -2.59 -10.57 -3.74
N GLY A 90 -1.68 -11.40 -4.24
CA GLY A 90 -0.37 -10.93 -4.72
C GLY A 90 0.55 -10.59 -3.56
N ASN A 91 1.23 -9.45 -3.54
CA ASN A 91 2.27 -9.19 -2.54
C ASN A 91 1.76 -8.77 -1.14
N VAL A 92 0.44 -8.77 -0.90
CA VAL A 92 -0.16 -8.38 0.39
C VAL A 92 0.42 -9.22 1.54
N GLY A 93 0.76 -8.55 2.65
CA GLY A 93 1.31 -9.20 3.85
C GLY A 93 2.81 -9.51 3.82
N THR A 94 3.51 -9.34 2.70
CA THR A 94 4.94 -9.70 2.58
C THR A 94 5.83 -8.89 3.53
N SER A 95 5.65 -7.56 3.55
CA SER A 95 6.41 -6.67 4.45
C SER A 95 6.12 -6.96 5.92
N LEU A 96 4.84 -7.19 6.25
CA LEU A 96 4.41 -7.54 7.60
C LEU A 96 5.01 -8.87 8.06
N ALA A 97 5.00 -9.90 7.21
CA ALA A 97 5.60 -11.20 7.53
C ALA A 97 7.10 -11.05 7.82
N THR A 98 7.79 -10.26 7.00
CA THR A 98 9.23 -9.98 7.19
C THR A 98 9.48 -9.22 8.50
N LEU A 99 8.71 -8.16 8.78
CA LEU A 99 8.81 -7.42 10.04
C LEU A 99 8.56 -8.32 11.26
N ARG A 100 7.48 -9.11 11.23
CA ARG A 100 7.12 -10.06 12.30
C ARG A 100 8.25 -11.01 12.63
N ALA A 101 8.89 -11.58 11.60
CA ALA A 101 10.03 -12.47 11.77
C ALA A 101 11.23 -11.79 12.44
N GLN A 102 11.37 -10.46 12.34
CA GLN A 102 12.45 -9.71 12.99
C GLN A 102 12.12 -9.34 14.44
N VAL A 103 10.89 -8.94 14.75
CA VAL A 103 10.59 -8.23 16.02
C VAL A 103 9.83 -9.07 17.06
N VAL A 104 8.99 -10.01 16.64
CA VAL A 104 8.09 -10.73 17.56
C VAL A 104 8.89 -11.70 18.43
N GLY A 105 8.68 -11.64 19.75
CA GLY A 105 9.34 -12.52 20.72
C GLY A 105 10.84 -12.26 20.92
N LYS A 106 11.35 -11.11 20.44
CA LYS A 106 12.78 -10.78 20.43
C LYS A 106 13.06 -9.48 21.17
N ASN A 107 14.22 -9.39 21.82
CA ASN A 107 14.70 -8.15 22.44
C ASN A 107 15.19 -7.17 21.38
N ALA A 108 15.15 -5.87 21.70
CA ALA A 108 15.70 -4.84 20.84
C ALA A 108 17.21 -5.06 20.66
N PRO A 109 17.71 -5.16 19.42
CA PRO A 109 19.15 -5.22 19.16
C PRO A 109 19.78 -3.84 19.38
N ASP A 110 21.08 -3.82 19.68
CA ASP A 110 21.86 -2.60 19.93
C ASP A 110 21.85 -1.58 18.78
N THR A 111 21.49 -2.01 17.57
CA THR A 111 21.37 -1.17 16.37
C THR A 111 20.01 -0.47 16.23
N VAL A 112 19.06 -0.72 17.14
CA VAL A 112 17.72 -0.14 17.09
C VAL A 112 17.37 0.50 18.43
N ASN A 113 16.76 1.68 18.39
CA ASN A 113 16.19 2.30 19.59
C ASN A 113 15.12 1.38 20.23
N PRO A 114 15.21 1.05 21.53
CA PRO A 114 14.31 0.07 22.16
C PRO A 114 12.83 0.50 22.18
N SER A 115 12.54 1.80 22.19
CA SER A 115 11.17 2.32 22.09
C SER A 115 10.59 2.08 20.69
N LEU A 116 11.38 2.37 19.64
CA LEU A 116 11.00 2.06 18.26
C LEU A 116 10.82 0.55 18.02
N TRP A 117 11.64 -0.28 18.68
CA TRP A 117 11.48 -1.73 18.64
C TRP A 117 10.16 -2.17 19.25
N ARG A 118 9.82 -1.67 20.44
CA ARG A 118 8.53 -1.92 21.10
C ARG A 118 7.36 -1.49 20.21
N ASN A 119 7.43 -0.30 19.60
CA ASN A 119 6.43 0.16 18.64
C ASN A 119 6.32 -0.78 17.41
N SER A 120 7.45 -1.25 16.88
CA SER A 120 7.45 -2.20 15.76
C SER A 120 6.82 -3.55 16.14
N GLN A 121 6.99 -3.99 17.40
CA GLN A 121 6.29 -5.17 17.92
C GLN A 121 4.78 -4.94 18.05
N LEU A 122 4.35 -3.73 18.43
CA LEU A 122 2.93 -3.38 18.49
C LEU A 122 2.29 -3.38 17.10
N LEU A 123 2.93 -2.73 16.12
CA LEU A 123 2.48 -2.71 14.73
C LEU A 123 2.50 -4.09 14.05
N ALA A 124 3.30 -5.03 14.59
CA ALA A 124 3.31 -6.40 14.13
C ALA A 124 2.03 -7.17 14.50
N ASN A 125 1.19 -6.68 15.42
CA ASN A 125 -0.15 -7.21 15.66
C ASN A 125 -1.05 -6.85 14.47
N TYR A 126 -1.72 -7.84 13.90
CA TYR A 126 -2.45 -7.71 12.63
C TYR A 126 -3.66 -8.63 12.61
N GLY A 127 -4.59 -8.32 11.71
CA GLY A 127 -5.79 -9.12 11.49
C GLY A 127 -7.07 -8.32 11.62
N LEU A 128 -8.17 -9.05 11.79
CA LEU A 128 -9.51 -8.53 12.00
C LEU A 128 -9.81 -8.46 13.49
N TYR A 129 -10.23 -7.29 13.96
CA TYR A 129 -10.53 -7.00 15.36
C TYR A 129 -11.94 -6.44 15.52
N LYS A 130 -12.63 -6.82 16.59
CA LYS A 130 -13.82 -6.14 17.09
C LYS A 130 -13.39 -5.00 18.01
N VAL A 131 -13.71 -3.77 17.65
CA VAL A 131 -13.47 -2.59 18.50
C VAL A 131 -14.55 -2.50 19.57
N THR A 132 -15.81 -2.51 19.12
CA THR A 132 -16.99 -2.52 19.97
C THR A 132 -18.14 -3.18 19.21
N ASP A 133 -19.35 -3.16 19.76
CA ASP A 133 -20.51 -3.65 19.02
C ASP A 133 -20.62 -2.96 17.65
N ARG A 134 -20.81 -3.78 16.61
CA ARG A 134 -20.95 -3.35 15.21
C ARG A 134 -19.75 -2.59 14.60
N ILE A 135 -18.63 -2.42 15.29
CA ILE A 135 -17.43 -1.75 14.75
C ILE A 135 -16.25 -2.71 14.76
N TYR A 136 -15.66 -2.88 13.58
CA TYR A 136 -14.56 -3.79 13.33
C TYR A 136 -13.43 -3.08 12.59
N GLN A 137 -12.19 -3.54 12.77
CA GLN A 137 -11.04 -3.01 12.05
C GLN A 137 -10.17 -4.14 11.52
N VAL A 138 -9.72 -4.00 10.27
CA VAL A 138 -8.59 -4.74 9.74
C VAL A 138 -7.35 -3.88 9.89
N ARG A 139 -6.34 -4.40 10.59
CA ARG A 139 -5.15 -3.65 11.01
C ARG A 139 -3.86 -4.26 10.47
N SER A 140 -2.88 -3.40 10.21
CA SER A 140 -1.51 -3.74 9.82
C SER A 140 -1.35 -4.55 8.53
N LEU A 141 -2.36 -4.56 7.65
CA LEU A 141 -2.21 -5.01 6.26
C LEU A 141 -1.61 -3.93 5.35
N ASP A 142 -1.73 -2.67 5.76
CA ASP A 142 -1.20 -1.46 5.14
C ASP A 142 -0.80 -0.47 6.25
N LEU A 143 -0.44 0.76 5.87
CA LEU A 143 -0.05 1.83 6.78
C LEU A 143 -1.22 2.24 7.69
N ALA A 144 -2.40 2.42 7.09
CA ALA A 144 -3.64 2.73 7.78
C ALA A 144 -4.42 1.48 8.20
N ASN A 145 -5.43 1.68 9.03
CA ASN A 145 -6.45 0.69 9.33
C ASN A 145 -7.64 0.85 8.37
N MET A 146 -8.34 -0.25 8.09
CA MET A 146 -9.62 -0.22 7.39
C MET A 146 -10.74 -0.55 8.36
N THR A 147 -11.69 0.37 8.55
CA THR A 147 -12.75 0.22 9.55
C THR A 147 -14.06 -0.18 8.88
N PHE A 148 -14.75 -1.15 9.45
CA PHE A 148 -16.05 -1.66 8.99
C PHE A 148 -17.08 -1.42 10.08
N ILE A 149 -18.10 -0.62 9.77
CA ILE A 149 -19.22 -0.32 10.64
C ILE A 149 -20.44 -1.05 10.09
N GLN A 150 -20.99 -1.96 10.89
CA GLN A 150 -22.16 -2.74 10.54
C GLN A 150 -23.39 -1.84 10.59
N GLY A 151 -23.94 -1.48 9.44
CA GLY A 151 -25.28 -0.92 9.30
C GLY A 151 -26.35 -2.01 9.27
N ASP A 152 -27.62 -1.60 9.30
CA ASP A 152 -28.73 -2.56 9.28
C ASP A 152 -28.86 -3.27 7.93
N THR A 153 -28.46 -2.58 6.85
CA THR A 153 -28.60 -3.07 5.46
C THR A 153 -27.27 -3.40 4.80
N GLY A 154 -26.12 -3.06 5.41
CA GLY A 154 -24.83 -3.21 4.76
C GLY A 154 -23.65 -2.69 5.59
N TRP A 155 -22.47 -2.66 4.99
CA TRP A 155 -21.26 -2.07 5.56
C TRP A 155 -21.17 -0.58 5.24
N ILE A 156 -20.84 0.21 6.25
CA ILE A 156 -20.21 1.52 6.08
C ILE A 156 -18.72 1.29 6.30
N VAL A 157 -17.91 1.58 5.29
CA VAL A 157 -16.45 1.42 5.36
C VAL A 157 -15.83 2.79 5.61
N MET A 158 -14.94 2.89 6.60
CA MET A 158 -14.16 4.10 6.83
C MET A 158 -12.70 3.82 6.51
N ASP A 159 -12.20 4.61 5.56
CA ASP A 159 -10.91 4.49 4.90
C ASP A 159 -10.71 3.17 4.14
N THR A 160 -9.86 3.19 3.10
CA THR A 160 -9.74 2.07 2.16
C THR A 160 -8.31 1.66 1.86
N LEU A 161 -7.37 1.94 2.76
CA LEU A 161 -5.95 1.58 2.61
C LEU A 161 -5.30 2.23 1.37
N SER A 162 -4.01 1.96 1.16
CA SER A 162 -3.22 2.57 0.09
C SER A 162 -3.44 1.90 -1.26
N TYR A 163 -3.79 0.60 -1.28
CA TYR A 163 -3.83 -0.19 -2.50
C TYR A 163 -5.09 -1.05 -2.61
N SER A 164 -5.62 -1.17 -3.83
CA SER A 164 -6.84 -1.94 -4.12
C SER A 164 -6.72 -3.40 -3.69
N GLU A 165 -5.54 -3.98 -3.80
CA GLU A 165 -5.24 -5.35 -3.39
C GLU A 165 -5.34 -5.52 -1.87
N THR A 166 -4.85 -4.56 -1.09
CA THR A 166 -4.94 -4.58 0.38
C THR A 166 -6.38 -4.36 0.86
N ALA A 167 -7.12 -3.44 0.24
CA ALA A 167 -8.52 -3.17 0.55
C ALA A 167 -9.39 -4.41 0.28
N ARG A 168 -9.17 -5.07 -0.87
CA ARG A 168 -9.85 -6.32 -1.21
C ARG A 168 -9.53 -7.43 -0.22
N ALA A 169 -8.25 -7.62 0.13
CA ALA A 169 -7.85 -8.62 1.11
C ALA A 169 -8.49 -8.39 2.50
N ALA A 170 -8.59 -7.12 2.92
CA ALA A 170 -9.27 -6.74 4.15
C ALA A 170 -10.77 -7.02 4.10
N TYR A 171 -11.43 -6.70 2.98
CA TYR A 171 -12.86 -6.96 2.80
C TYR A 171 -13.19 -8.44 2.70
N ASP A 172 -12.34 -9.24 2.05
CA ASP A 172 -12.49 -10.70 1.97
C ASP A 172 -12.32 -11.34 3.36
N LEU A 173 -11.38 -10.83 4.18
CA LEU A 173 -11.22 -11.25 5.57
C LEU A 173 -12.48 -10.95 6.40
N VAL A 174 -13.04 -9.75 6.27
CA VAL A 174 -14.29 -9.37 6.94
C VAL A 174 -15.44 -10.27 6.48
N THR A 175 -15.59 -10.46 5.18
CA THR A 175 -16.64 -11.29 4.58
C THR A 175 -16.55 -12.74 5.07
N LYS A 176 -15.34 -13.30 5.14
CA LYS A 176 -15.08 -14.67 5.62
C LYS A 176 -15.56 -14.89 7.07
N HIS A 177 -15.39 -13.90 7.94
CA HIS A 177 -15.63 -14.07 9.38
C HIS A 177 -16.94 -13.46 9.88
N LEU A 178 -17.47 -12.43 9.22
CA LEU A 178 -18.66 -11.67 9.63
C LEU A 178 -19.83 -11.79 8.63
N GLY A 179 -19.62 -12.52 7.54
CA GLY A 179 -20.59 -12.74 6.47
C GLY A 179 -20.57 -11.63 5.41
N GLN A 180 -20.98 -11.99 4.20
CA GLN A 180 -21.14 -11.06 3.09
C GLN A 180 -22.24 -10.03 3.40
N ARG A 181 -21.94 -8.76 3.20
CA ARG A 181 -22.94 -7.67 3.20
C ARG A 181 -22.57 -6.67 2.09
N PRO A 182 -23.53 -6.02 1.44
CA PRO A 182 -23.21 -4.96 0.50
C PRO A 182 -22.54 -3.79 1.23
N ILE A 183 -21.58 -3.14 0.57
CA ILE A 183 -21.11 -1.84 1.01
C ILE A 183 -22.17 -0.83 0.58
N VAL A 184 -22.59 0.05 1.50
CA VAL A 184 -23.62 1.07 1.24
C VAL A 184 -23.07 2.49 1.33
N ALA A 185 -21.95 2.66 2.04
CA ALA A 185 -21.21 3.90 2.06
C ALA A 185 -19.72 3.66 2.30
N VAL A 186 -18.89 4.54 1.77
CA VAL A 186 -17.48 4.69 2.13
C VAL A 186 -17.24 6.10 2.63
N VAL A 187 -16.51 6.23 3.74
CA VAL A 187 -16.11 7.50 4.33
C VAL A 187 -14.59 7.62 4.19
N PHE A 188 -14.11 8.67 3.55
CA PHE A 188 -12.70 9.06 3.60
C PHE A 188 -12.53 10.02 4.76
N SER A 189 -11.71 9.65 5.74
CA SER A 189 -11.46 10.48 6.91
C SER A 189 -10.69 11.75 6.58
N HIS A 190 -9.74 11.68 5.64
CA HIS A 190 -8.96 12.82 5.15
C HIS A 190 -8.29 12.50 3.79
N SER A 191 -7.54 13.47 3.27
CA SER A 191 -7.04 13.55 1.88
C SER A 191 -5.70 12.86 1.60
N HIS A 192 -5.22 11.95 2.46
CA HIS A 192 -3.98 11.19 2.18
C HIS A 192 -4.26 9.82 1.53
N GLY A 193 -3.32 9.40 0.68
CA GLY A 193 -3.48 8.21 -0.18
C GLY A 193 -3.76 6.91 0.56
N ASP A 194 -3.23 6.72 1.76
CA ASP A 194 -3.47 5.54 2.59
C ASP A 194 -4.91 5.44 3.13
N HIS A 195 -5.73 6.48 2.94
CA HIS A 195 -7.12 6.52 3.38
C HIS A 195 -8.14 6.35 2.26
N TYR A 196 -7.79 6.65 1.01
CA TYR A 196 -8.74 6.55 -0.11
C TYR A 196 -8.27 5.66 -1.27
N ALA A 197 -6.97 5.36 -1.37
CA ALA A 197 -6.43 4.91 -2.65
C ALA A 197 -6.79 3.47 -3.00
N GLY A 198 -7.13 2.63 -2.03
CA GLY A 198 -7.61 1.28 -2.28
C GLY A 198 -9.10 1.14 -2.60
N ILE A 199 -9.87 2.24 -2.74
CA ILE A 199 -11.33 2.21 -2.91
C ILE A 199 -11.81 1.28 -4.03
N ARG A 200 -11.13 1.27 -5.19
CA ARG A 200 -11.51 0.41 -6.34
C ARG A 200 -11.25 -1.09 -6.11
N GLY A 201 -10.66 -1.46 -4.98
CA GLY A 201 -10.59 -2.85 -4.54
C GLY A 201 -11.91 -3.40 -3.99
N ILE A 202 -12.84 -2.52 -3.59
CA ILE A 202 -14.06 -2.91 -2.87
C ILE A 202 -15.35 -2.31 -3.43
N VAL A 203 -15.27 -1.27 -4.27
CA VAL A 203 -16.42 -0.58 -4.87
C VAL A 203 -16.14 -0.30 -6.34
N THR A 204 -17.17 -0.43 -7.18
CA THR A 204 -17.10 -0.11 -8.62
C THR A 204 -17.66 1.28 -8.94
N ASP A 205 -17.16 1.91 -10.00
CA ASP A 205 -17.66 3.22 -10.47
C ASP A 205 -19.17 3.16 -10.81
N ALA A 206 -19.68 2.01 -11.27
CA ALA A 206 -21.10 1.81 -11.56
C ALA A 206 -21.99 1.80 -10.30
N GLU A 207 -21.50 1.23 -9.19
CA GLU A 207 -22.22 1.26 -7.90
C GLU A 207 -22.30 2.67 -7.34
N ILE A 208 -21.24 3.46 -7.51
CA ILE A 208 -21.21 4.87 -7.13
C ILE A 208 -22.19 5.67 -8.00
N GLN A 209 -22.08 5.56 -9.33
CA GLN A 209 -22.93 6.30 -10.27
C GLN A 209 -24.42 5.97 -10.15
N SER A 210 -24.76 4.73 -9.80
CA SER A 210 -26.14 4.31 -9.57
C SER A 210 -26.71 4.72 -8.21
N GLY A 211 -25.88 5.30 -7.32
CA GLY A 211 -26.27 5.68 -5.96
C GLY A 211 -26.40 4.50 -4.99
N LYS A 212 -25.94 3.30 -5.36
CA LYS A 212 -25.90 2.14 -4.46
C LYS A 212 -24.88 2.31 -3.35
N VAL A 213 -23.77 3.01 -3.64
CA VAL A 213 -22.71 3.32 -2.70
C VAL A 213 -22.51 4.82 -2.65
N ARG A 214 -22.64 5.41 -1.45
CA ARG A 214 -22.27 6.81 -1.21
C ARG A 214 -20.79 6.92 -0.86
N ILE A 215 -20.13 7.96 -1.34
CA ILE A 215 -18.75 8.30 -0.99
C ILE A 215 -18.77 9.62 -0.24
N ILE A 216 -18.41 9.59 1.05
CA ILE A 216 -18.50 10.73 1.96
C ILE A 216 -17.08 11.19 2.30
N ALA A 217 -16.81 12.49 2.20
CA ALA A 217 -15.52 13.05 2.59
C ALA A 217 -15.68 14.47 3.19
N PRO A 218 -14.67 15.01 3.88
CA PRO A 218 -14.68 16.43 4.26
C PRO A 218 -14.75 17.36 3.05
N GLU A 219 -15.36 18.53 3.22
CA GLU A 219 -15.24 19.61 2.24
C GLU A 219 -13.75 19.92 1.95
N GLY A 220 -13.42 20.20 0.69
CA GLY A 220 -12.03 20.40 0.25
C GLY A 220 -11.24 19.12 -0.07
N PHE A 221 -11.77 17.92 0.25
CA PHE A 221 -11.04 16.65 0.04
C PHE A 221 -10.39 16.50 -1.35
N MET A 222 -11.14 16.77 -2.42
CA MET A 222 -10.63 16.61 -3.80
C MET A 222 -9.54 17.61 -4.15
N GLU A 223 -9.63 18.83 -3.64
CA GLU A 223 -8.62 19.87 -3.86
C GLU A 223 -7.32 19.46 -3.19
N GLU A 224 -7.37 19.04 -1.93
CA GLU A 224 -6.17 18.67 -1.16
C GLU A 224 -5.55 17.35 -1.66
N ALA A 225 -6.37 16.31 -1.93
CA ALA A 225 -5.88 15.02 -2.39
C ALA A 225 -5.10 15.10 -3.71
N VAL A 226 -5.46 16.08 -4.56
CA VAL A 226 -4.78 16.30 -5.85
C VAL A 226 -3.68 17.35 -5.74
N SER A 227 -3.95 18.52 -5.19
CA SER A 227 -3.04 19.67 -5.24
C SER A 227 -1.73 19.40 -4.50
N GLU A 228 -1.79 18.71 -3.36
CA GLU A 228 -0.63 18.35 -2.54
C GLU A 228 0.38 17.52 -3.34
N ASN A 229 -0.11 16.64 -4.21
CA ASN A 229 0.70 15.64 -4.90
C ASN A 229 1.21 16.09 -6.28
N VAL A 230 0.80 17.26 -6.78
CA VAL A 230 1.11 17.70 -8.15
C VAL A 230 2.31 18.65 -8.18
N ILE A 231 2.20 19.84 -7.56
CA ILE A 231 3.17 20.93 -7.76
C ILE A 231 4.55 20.55 -7.20
N ALA A 232 4.59 20.00 -5.99
CA ALA A 232 5.81 19.53 -5.35
C ALA A 232 5.99 17.99 -5.43
N GLY A 233 5.15 17.31 -6.22
CA GLY A 233 5.01 15.86 -6.23
C GLY A 233 6.31 15.10 -6.43
N ASN A 234 7.15 15.52 -7.39
CA ASN A 234 8.43 14.87 -7.65
C ASN A 234 9.41 15.00 -6.47
N ALA A 235 9.49 16.19 -5.86
CA ALA A 235 10.37 16.44 -4.72
C ALA A 235 9.89 15.70 -3.47
N MET A 236 8.57 15.74 -3.19
CA MET A 236 7.94 15.01 -2.10
C MET A 236 8.13 13.50 -2.25
N SER A 237 7.83 12.95 -3.43
CA SER A 237 7.99 11.51 -3.70
C SER A 237 9.45 11.07 -3.53
N ARG A 238 10.42 11.86 -4.01
CA ARG A 238 11.84 11.54 -3.82
C ARG A 238 12.24 11.55 -2.34
N ARG A 239 11.71 12.48 -1.55
CA ARG A 239 11.96 12.55 -0.09
C ARG A 239 11.26 11.42 0.67
N ALA A 240 10.06 11.03 0.23
CA ALA A 240 9.30 9.91 0.80
C ALA A 240 10.06 8.58 0.70
N VAL A 241 10.87 8.38 -0.35
CA VAL A 241 11.77 7.21 -0.47
C VAL A 241 12.71 7.09 0.75
N TYR A 242 13.23 8.21 1.25
CA TYR A 242 14.08 8.21 2.44
C TYR A 242 13.25 8.07 3.72
N MET A 243 12.14 8.80 3.83
CA MET A 243 11.24 8.72 4.99
C MET A 243 10.75 7.29 5.23
N GLY A 244 10.30 6.60 4.17
CA GLY A 244 9.85 5.21 4.25
C GLY A 244 10.95 4.16 4.16
N GLY A 245 12.21 4.59 4.00
CA GLY A 245 13.36 3.72 3.84
C GLY A 245 13.21 2.70 2.72
N ALA A 246 12.50 3.03 1.63
CA ALA A 246 12.09 2.06 0.61
C ALA A 246 13.24 1.19 0.03
N PRO A 247 14.48 1.71 -0.17
CA PRO A 247 15.61 0.91 -0.63
C PRO A 247 16.26 0.03 0.46
N LEU A 248 15.89 0.21 1.73
CA LEU A 248 16.49 -0.51 2.85
C LEU A 248 15.84 -1.89 3.02
N PRO A 249 16.63 -2.94 3.31
CA PRO A 249 16.07 -4.23 3.69
C PRO A 249 15.31 -4.11 5.01
N VAL A 250 14.28 -4.94 5.19
CA VAL A 250 13.52 -5.00 6.45
C VAL A 250 14.29 -5.86 7.47
N ASN A 251 15.14 -5.24 8.27
CA ASN A 251 15.97 -5.90 9.30
C ASN A 251 16.51 -4.89 10.33
N PRO A 252 17.16 -5.34 11.43
CA PRO A 252 17.70 -4.47 12.48
C PRO A 252 18.75 -3.42 12.10
N GLN A 253 19.30 -3.46 10.88
CA GLN A 253 20.28 -2.50 10.36
C GLN A 253 19.76 -1.76 9.12
N GLY A 254 18.50 -1.97 8.76
CA GLY A 254 17.79 -1.35 7.65
C GLY A 254 16.54 -0.65 8.16
N ARG A 255 15.38 -0.95 7.55
CA ARG A 255 14.08 -0.43 7.99
C ARG A 255 13.33 -1.45 8.87
N LEU A 256 12.48 -0.94 9.76
CA LEU A 256 11.48 -1.72 10.47
C LEU A 256 10.09 -1.37 9.91
N ALA A 257 9.23 -0.78 10.74
CA ALA A 257 7.96 -0.17 10.36
C ALA A 257 8.11 1.35 10.13
N ALA A 258 7.03 2.03 9.73
CA ALA A 258 6.99 3.47 9.51
C ALA A 258 6.92 4.31 10.80
N GLY A 259 6.90 3.67 11.97
CA GLY A 259 6.48 4.30 13.22
C GLY A 259 4.96 4.37 13.36
N LEU A 260 4.27 4.89 12.34
CA LEU A 260 2.80 4.97 12.31
C LEU A 260 2.12 3.62 12.00
N GLY A 261 2.70 2.84 11.08
CA GLY A 261 2.09 1.63 10.55
C GLY A 261 3.09 0.76 9.79
N VAL A 262 2.60 -0.31 9.17
CA VAL A 262 3.42 -1.22 8.36
C VAL A 262 3.31 -0.84 6.90
N PHE A 263 4.44 -0.75 6.20
CA PHE A 263 4.41 -0.50 4.75
C PHE A 263 3.81 -1.70 4.01
N ALA A 264 2.71 -1.49 3.27
CA ALA A 264 2.25 -2.46 2.29
C ALA A 264 3.26 -2.63 1.15
N ALA A 265 3.17 -3.76 0.45
CA ALA A 265 3.84 -3.88 -0.85
C ALA A 265 3.12 -2.97 -1.86
N PRO A 266 3.86 -2.28 -2.77
CA PRO A 266 3.22 -1.42 -3.77
C PRO A 266 2.18 -2.18 -4.61
N GLY A 267 1.04 -1.53 -4.84
CA GLY A 267 -0.07 -2.05 -5.63
C GLY A 267 -0.79 -0.95 -6.39
N THR A 268 -2.06 -1.19 -6.69
CA THR A 268 -2.87 -0.29 -7.52
C THR A 268 -3.55 0.78 -6.67
N MET A 269 -3.14 2.03 -6.87
CA MET A 269 -3.79 3.21 -6.28
C MET A 269 -4.93 3.71 -7.17
N SER A 270 -5.96 4.30 -6.56
CA SER A 270 -7.12 4.86 -7.23
C SER A 270 -7.64 6.09 -6.49
N LEU A 271 -8.54 6.83 -7.12
CA LEU A 271 -9.24 7.96 -6.51
C LEU A 271 -10.62 8.05 -7.17
N VAL A 272 -11.65 8.30 -6.36
CA VAL A 272 -13.01 8.57 -6.80
C VAL A 272 -13.50 9.85 -6.13
N PRO A 273 -14.29 10.70 -6.80
CA PRO A 273 -14.84 11.89 -6.18
C PRO A 273 -15.89 11.53 -5.11
N PRO A 274 -15.98 12.30 -4.01
CA PRO A 274 -17.06 12.14 -3.05
C PRO A 274 -18.41 12.48 -3.69
N THR A 275 -19.45 11.75 -3.32
CA THR A 275 -20.85 12.05 -3.65
C THR A 275 -21.45 13.03 -2.65
N ASP A 276 -20.94 13.04 -1.42
CA ASP A 276 -21.42 13.86 -0.32
C ASP A 276 -20.22 14.47 0.42
N THR A 277 -20.33 15.74 0.83
CA THR A 277 -19.31 16.41 1.62
C THR A 277 -19.82 16.85 3.00
N ILE A 278 -18.93 16.79 3.99
CA ILE A 278 -19.17 17.31 5.34
C ILE A 278 -18.45 18.66 5.47
N SER A 279 -19.20 19.75 5.66
CA SER A 279 -18.67 21.12 5.61
C SER A 279 -18.61 21.84 6.96
N LYS A 280 -19.19 21.27 8.01
CA LYS A 280 -19.24 21.90 9.33
C LYS A 280 -19.35 20.88 10.46
N ASP A 281 -18.91 21.29 11.64
CA ASP A 281 -19.03 20.51 12.86
C ASP A 281 -20.51 20.25 13.21
N GLY A 282 -20.83 19.01 13.58
CA GLY A 282 -22.16 18.61 14.03
C GLY A 282 -23.21 18.35 12.92
N GLN A 283 -22.78 18.22 11.66
CA GLN A 283 -23.62 17.81 10.52
C GLN A 283 -24.00 16.33 10.56
#